data_AF-A0A954WKP2-F1
#
_entry.id   AF-A0A954WKP2-F1
#
_cell.length_a   1.000
_cell.length_b   1.000
_cell.length_c   1.000
_cell.angle_alpha   90.00
_cell.angle_beta   90.00
_cell.angle_gamma   90.00
#
_symmetry.space_group_name_H-M   'P 1'
#
loop_
_entity.id
_entity.type
_entity.pdbx_description
1 polymer ?
#
loop_
_entity_poly.entity_id
_entity_poly.type
_entity_poly.pdbx_seq_one_letter_code
_entity_poly.pdbx_strand_id
1 'polypeptide(L)'
;MSDTVFKFFPLDPRRKLGDEELSGIREFLVNENGSSIDCESIAVHDYGGIRFIDCGLNFERVRCPKCGSDFDIAIWQDAMNTDYSKENGFELLEAITCTCKFSAKLHALDYQAPCSFASMCLTVSVVSHLWTGWLNHFPWIGVVEARY
;
A
#
# COMPACT_ATOMS: atom_id res chain seq x y z
N MET A 1 3.08 -3.93 23.20
CA MET A 1 3.07 -2.80 22.27
C MET A 1 2.83 -3.42 20.90
N SER A 2 1.69 -3.16 20.29
CA SER A 2 1.40 -3.62 18.94
C SER A 2 1.64 -2.42 18.05
N ASP A 3 2.77 -2.38 17.36
CA ASP A 3 3.15 -1.26 16.51
C ASP A 3 2.38 -1.37 15.19
N THR A 4 1.11 -0.95 15.23
CA THR A 4 0.24 -0.94 14.05
C THR A 4 0.50 0.33 13.26
N VAL A 5 0.92 0.17 12.02
CA VAL A 5 1.23 1.27 11.12
C VAL A 5 0.25 1.25 9.96
N PHE A 6 -0.52 2.32 9.81
CA PHE A 6 -1.38 2.52 8.66
C PHE A 6 -0.60 3.28 7.59
N LYS A 7 -0.51 2.70 6.38
CA LYS A 7 0.11 3.34 5.22
C LYS A 7 -0.98 3.77 4.25
N PHE A 8 -1.06 5.06 4.01
CA PHE A 8 -1.98 5.70 3.08
C PHE A 8 -1.23 6.07 1.81
N PHE A 9 -1.80 5.74 0.66
CA PHE A 9 -1.17 6.01 -0.64
C PHE A 9 -2.23 6.26 -1.71
N PRO A 10 -1.90 6.95 -2.79
CA PRO A 10 -2.83 7.14 -3.90
C PRO A 10 -3.14 5.80 -4.59
N LEU A 11 -4.39 5.58 -4.98
CA LEU A 11 -4.80 4.39 -5.75
C LEU A 11 -4.10 4.29 -7.11
N ASP A 12 -3.72 5.43 -7.69
CA ASP A 12 -2.81 5.49 -8.83
C ASP A 12 -1.35 5.53 -8.32
N PRO A 13 -0.54 4.46 -8.54
CA PRO A 13 0.83 4.40 -8.04
C PRO A 13 1.73 5.54 -8.54
N ARG A 14 1.40 6.17 -9.67
CA ARG A 14 2.17 7.26 -10.29
C ARG A 14 1.74 8.64 -9.83
N ARG A 15 0.59 8.77 -9.16
CA ARG A 15 0.13 10.05 -8.62
C ARG A 15 1.00 10.45 -7.44
N LYS A 16 1.47 11.69 -7.46
CA LYS A 16 2.05 12.35 -6.28
C LYS A 16 0.97 13.15 -5.57
N LEU A 17 1.07 13.27 -4.25
CA LEU A 17 0.23 14.19 -3.49
C LEU A 17 0.96 15.52 -3.38
N GLY A 18 0.23 16.61 -3.60
CA GLY A 18 0.75 17.95 -3.37
C GLY A 18 0.82 18.28 -1.88
N ASP A 19 1.59 19.33 -1.55
CA ASP A 19 1.75 19.80 -0.17
C ASP A 19 0.42 20.20 0.48
N GLU A 20 -0.52 20.77 -0.31
CA GLU A 20 -1.87 21.10 0.17
C GLU A 20 -2.69 19.86 0.55
N GLU A 21 -2.61 18.79 -0.25
CA GLU A 21 -3.32 17.53 0.03
C GLU A 21 -2.73 16.85 1.28
N LEU A 22 -1.40 16.82 1.39
CA LEU A 22 -0.72 16.28 2.57
C LEU A 22 -1.04 17.06 3.84
N SER A 23 -1.07 18.39 3.74
CA SER A 23 -1.44 19.27 4.85
C SER A 23 -2.89 19.04 5.27
N GLY A 24 -3.81 18.94 4.31
CA GLY A 24 -5.21 18.62 4.58
C GLY A 24 -5.37 17.26 5.28
N ILE A 25 -4.72 16.21 4.77
CA ILE A 25 -4.76 14.88 5.41
C ILE A 25 -4.21 14.96 6.83
N ARG A 26 -3.07 15.64 7.04
CA ARG A 26 -2.47 15.79 8.37
C ARG A 26 -3.38 16.55 9.34
N GLU A 27 -3.97 17.65 8.90
CA GLU A 27 -4.93 18.41 9.71
C GLU A 27 -6.16 17.57 10.06
N PHE A 28 -6.66 16.75 9.13
CA PHE A 28 -7.77 15.84 9.40
C PHE A 28 -7.40 14.74 10.40
N LEU A 29 -6.18 14.19 10.32
CA LEU A 29 -5.70 13.18 11.27
C LEU A 29 -5.52 13.74 12.69
N VAL A 30 -5.09 15.00 12.80
CA VAL A 30 -4.79 15.68 14.08
C VAL A 30 -6.03 16.36 14.69
N ASN A 31 -7.05 16.71 13.91
CA ASN A 31 -8.18 17.50 14.41
C ASN A 31 -8.98 16.78 15.51
N GLU A 32 -9.08 17.44 16.66
CA GLU A 32 -9.61 16.95 17.95
C GLU A 32 -11.14 16.85 18.02
N ASN A 33 -11.88 17.06 16.92
CA ASN A 33 -13.35 17.13 16.90
C ASN A 33 -14.06 15.74 17.01
N GLY A 34 -13.45 14.77 17.70
CA GLY A 34 -14.06 13.48 18.05
C GLY A 34 -13.70 12.29 17.15
N SER A 35 -12.86 12.49 16.14
CA SER A 35 -12.31 11.44 15.26
C SER A 35 -10.78 11.35 15.30
N SER A 36 -10.15 12.01 16.30
CA SER A 36 -8.70 12.07 16.43
C SER A 36 -8.13 10.67 16.60
N ILE A 37 -7.41 10.24 15.58
CA ILE A 37 -6.57 9.06 15.68
C ILE A 37 -5.49 9.40 16.69
N ASP A 38 -5.36 8.59 17.75
CA ASP A 38 -4.25 8.68 18.69
C ASP A 38 -2.98 8.15 17.98
N CYS A 39 -2.45 8.98 17.09
CA CYS A 39 -1.26 8.72 16.31
C CYS A 39 -0.03 9.15 17.10
N GLU A 40 0.91 8.23 17.25
CA GLU A 40 2.22 8.50 17.84
C GLU A 40 3.09 9.31 16.87
N SER A 41 3.02 9.00 15.57
CA SER A 41 3.77 9.71 14.55
C SER A 41 3.11 9.63 13.17
N ILE A 42 3.34 10.68 12.38
CA ILE A 42 2.96 10.76 10.97
C ILE A 42 4.22 11.07 10.17
N ALA A 43 4.52 10.25 9.17
CA ALA A 43 5.65 10.46 8.26
C ALA A 43 5.19 10.38 6.80
N VAL A 44 5.74 11.26 5.96
CA VAL A 44 5.55 11.24 4.50
C VAL A 44 6.81 10.65 3.88
N HIS A 45 6.63 9.70 2.97
CA HIS A 45 7.71 9.06 2.22
C HIS A 45 7.49 9.31 0.73
N ASP A 46 8.31 10.16 0.12
CA ASP A 46 8.46 10.23 -1.35
C ASP A 46 9.66 9.37 -1.75
N TYR A 47 9.39 8.31 -2.51
CA TYR A 47 10.40 7.36 -2.93
C TYR A 47 11.07 7.74 -4.25
N GLY A 48 10.61 8.80 -4.94
CA GLY A 48 11.08 9.21 -6.26
C GLY A 48 10.67 8.28 -7.41
N GLY A 49 10.23 7.06 -7.10
CA GLY A 49 9.76 6.04 -8.02
C GLY A 49 8.83 5.06 -7.31
N ILE A 50 8.16 4.16 -8.04
CA ILE A 50 7.16 3.27 -7.45
C ILE A 50 7.87 2.27 -6.51
N ARG A 51 7.31 2.07 -5.32
CA ARG A 51 7.73 1.09 -4.33
C ARG A 51 6.57 0.16 -3.98
N PHE A 52 6.93 -1.03 -3.54
CA PHE A 52 5.98 -1.96 -2.95
C PHE A 52 5.70 -1.53 -1.50
N ILE A 53 4.44 -1.24 -1.22
CA ILE A 53 3.92 -0.91 0.10
C ILE A 53 3.54 -2.22 0.76
N ASP A 54 4.46 -2.74 1.57
CA ASP A 54 4.28 -3.98 2.31
C ASP A 54 3.29 -3.82 3.47
N CYS A 55 2.66 -4.92 3.82
CA CYS A 55 1.73 -5.07 4.92
C CYS A 55 2.41 -5.70 6.15
N GLY A 56 3.75 -5.66 6.21
CA GLY A 56 4.55 -6.26 7.29
C GLY A 56 4.26 -7.76 7.46
N LEU A 57 4.05 -8.17 8.71
CA LEU A 57 3.72 -9.54 9.10
C LEU A 57 2.36 -10.04 8.57
N ASN A 58 1.51 -9.14 8.07
CA ASN A 58 0.22 -9.52 7.50
C ASN A 58 0.35 -10.13 6.10
N PHE A 59 1.54 -10.13 5.46
CA PHE A 59 1.69 -10.72 4.14
C PHE A 59 1.45 -12.24 4.18
N GLU A 60 0.29 -12.67 3.68
CA GLU A 60 -0.09 -14.08 3.66
C GLU A 60 0.09 -14.72 2.29
N ARG A 61 -0.68 -14.27 1.29
CA ARG A 61 -0.80 -14.94 -0.01
C ARG A 61 -1.07 -13.96 -1.14
N VAL A 62 -0.59 -14.33 -2.32
CA VAL A 62 -0.86 -13.65 -3.59
C VAL A 62 -1.64 -14.61 -4.48
N ARG A 63 -2.82 -14.20 -4.95
CA ARG A 63 -3.75 -15.04 -5.72
C ARG A 63 -3.95 -14.54 -7.12
N CYS A 64 -4.32 -15.47 -7.99
CA CYS A 64 -4.79 -15.14 -9.32
C CYS A 64 -6.18 -14.50 -9.24
N PRO A 65 -6.37 -13.29 -9.78
CA PRO A 65 -7.67 -12.62 -9.75
C PRO A 65 -8.73 -13.34 -10.60
N LYS A 66 -8.32 -14.28 -11.47
CA LYS A 66 -9.22 -15.00 -12.38
C LYS A 66 -9.67 -16.36 -11.85
N CYS A 67 -8.74 -17.18 -11.35
CA CYS A 67 -9.07 -18.54 -10.87
C CYS A 67 -8.98 -18.68 -9.35
N GLY A 68 -8.51 -17.65 -8.63
CA GLY A 68 -8.34 -17.67 -7.18
C GLY A 68 -7.21 -18.59 -6.68
N SER A 69 -6.45 -19.22 -7.58
CA SER A 69 -5.32 -20.07 -7.19
C SER A 69 -4.17 -19.23 -6.65
N ASP A 70 -3.52 -19.74 -5.60
CA ASP A 70 -2.34 -19.11 -5.01
C ASP A 70 -1.17 -19.15 -6.04
N PHE A 71 -0.44 -18.05 -6.17
CA PHE A 71 0.83 -18.03 -6.87
C PHE A 71 1.93 -18.59 -5.98
N ASP A 72 2.90 -19.26 -6.59
CA ASP A 72 4.13 -19.62 -5.88
C ASP A 72 4.87 -18.33 -5.48
N ILE A 73 5.20 -18.22 -4.20
CA ILE A 73 5.91 -17.05 -3.65
C ILE A 73 7.26 -16.86 -4.34
N ALA A 74 7.96 -17.94 -4.72
CA ALA A 74 9.23 -17.85 -5.42
C ALA A 74 9.05 -17.20 -6.81
N ILE A 75 8.03 -17.62 -7.55
CA ILE A 75 7.71 -17.03 -8.87
C ILE A 75 7.33 -15.55 -8.72
N TRP A 76 6.55 -15.22 -7.69
CA TRP A 76 6.19 -13.83 -7.41
C TRP A 76 7.40 -12.99 -7.01
N GLN A 77 8.29 -13.51 -6.17
CA GLN A 77 9.53 -12.84 -5.77
C GLN A 77 10.46 -12.60 -6.97
N ASP A 78 10.60 -13.57 -7.87
CA ASP A 78 11.41 -13.42 -9.07
C ASP A 78 10.87 -12.33 -10.00
N ALA A 79 9.55 -12.27 -10.17
CA ALA A 79 8.90 -11.22 -10.94
C ALA A 79 9.07 -9.83 -10.27
N MET A 80 8.94 -9.76 -8.94
CA MET A 80 9.20 -8.52 -8.18
C MET A 80 10.64 -8.05 -8.34
N ASN A 81 11.61 -8.96 -8.28
CA ASN A 81 13.02 -8.65 -8.46
C ASN A 81 13.35 -8.20 -9.89
N THR A 82 12.64 -8.74 -10.88
CA THR A 82 12.82 -8.43 -12.30
C THR A 82 12.26 -7.05 -12.65
N ASP A 83 11.09 -6.70 -12.11
CA ASP A 83 10.45 -5.40 -12.34
C ASP A 83 11.10 -4.25 -11.55
N TYR A 84 11.83 -4.57 -10.47
CA TYR A 84 12.43 -3.57 -9.60
C TYR A 84 13.79 -3.06 -10.11
N SER A 85 13.85 -1.77 -10.40
CA SER A 85 15.09 -1.04 -10.64
C SER A 85 15.49 -0.21 -9.42
N LYS A 86 16.78 -0.24 -9.04
CA LYS A 86 17.30 0.61 -7.95
C LYS A 86 17.18 2.11 -8.25
N GLU A 87 17.24 2.49 -9.53
CA GLU A 87 17.19 3.89 -9.96
C GLU A 87 15.76 4.41 -10.09
N ASN A 88 14.87 3.62 -10.70
CA ASN A 88 13.51 4.06 -11.05
C ASN A 88 12.39 3.45 -10.17
N GLY A 89 12.69 2.42 -9.37
CA GLY A 89 11.68 1.62 -8.68
C GLY A 89 11.02 0.57 -9.55
N PHE A 90 9.80 0.19 -9.20
CA PHE A 90 8.98 -0.73 -9.98
C PHE A 90 8.42 -0.05 -11.24
N GLU A 91 8.52 -0.71 -12.39
CA GLU A 91 7.94 -0.22 -13.64
C GLU A 91 6.48 -0.68 -13.85
N LEU A 92 6.05 -1.69 -13.09
CA LEU A 92 4.74 -2.35 -13.16
C LEU A 92 4.46 -2.94 -14.55
N LEU A 93 5.49 -3.46 -15.20
CA LEU A 93 5.44 -4.08 -16.52
C LEU A 93 5.45 -5.60 -16.44
N GLU A 94 6.10 -6.17 -15.43
CA GLU A 94 6.22 -7.61 -15.26
C GLU A 94 4.87 -8.25 -14.97
N ALA A 95 4.65 -9.42 -15.58
CA ALA A 95 3.41 -10.16 -15.48
C ALA A 95 3.67 -11.64 -15.20
N ILE A 96 2.96 -12.16 -14.21
CA ILE A 96 3.05 -13.56 -13.81
C ILE A 96 1.94 -14.34 -14.48
N THR A 97 2.29 -15.47 -15.08
CA THR A 97 1.31 -16.38 -15.65
C THR A 97 0.87 -17.41 -14.61
N CYS A 98 -0.42 -17.42 -14.32
CA CYS A 98 -1.02 -18.41 -13.44
C CYS A 98 -1.17 -19.76 -14.15
N THR A 99 -1.36 -20.83 -13.38
CA THR A 99 -1.69 -22.18 -13.86
C THR A 99 -2.94 -22.22 -14.76
N CYS A 100 -3.85 -21.26 -14.61
CA CYS A 100 -5.02 -21.09 -15.49
C CYS A 100 -4.69 -20.41 -16.85
N LYS A 101 -3.41 -20.19 -17.16
CA LYS A 101 -2.89 -19.47 -18.35
C LYS A 101 -3.27 -17.99 -18.40
N PHE A 102 -3.77 -17.43 -17.30
CA PHE A 102 -3.99 -15.99 -17.18
C PHE A 102 -2.69 -15.30 -16.81
N SER A 103 -2.27 -14.30 -17.59
CA SER A 103 -1.15 -13.44 -17.26
C SER A 103 -1.66 -12.16 -16.59
N ALA A 104 -1.17 -11.88 -15.40
CA ALA A 104 -1.57 -10.73 -14.59
C ALA A 104 -0.32 -9.93 -14.19
N LYS A 105 -0.41 -8.61 -14.29
CA LYS A 105 0.64 -7.71 -13.81
C LYS A 105 0.73 -7.73 -12.29
N LEU A 106 1.90 -7.43 -11.74
CA LEU A 106 2.14 -7.43 -10.29
C LEU A 106 1.14 -6.60 -9.47
N HIS A 107 0.73 -5.43 -9.96
CA HIS A 107 -0.26 -4.56 -9.29
C HIS A 107 -1.71 -5.01 -9.45
N ALA A 108 -2.00 -5.95 -10.35
CA ALA A 108 -3.33 -6.46 -10.63
C ALA A 108 -3.58 -7.84 -9.98
N LEU A 109 -2.63 -8.32 -9.18
CA LEU A 109 -2.78 -9.55 -8.41
C LEU A 109 -3.70 -9.34 -7.21
N ASP A 110 -4.34 -10.42 -6.78
CA ASP A 110 -5.19 -10.40 -5.59
C ASP A 110 -4.32 -10.67 -4.35
N TYR A 111 -3.93 -9.60 -3.65
CA TYR A 111 -3.22 -9.70 -2.39
C TYR A 111 -4.25 -9.86 -1.26
N GLN A 112 -4.21 -11.00 -0.56
CA GLN A 112 -5.15 -11.23 0.56
C GLN A 112 -4.96 -10.25 1.72
N ALA A 113 -3.74 -9.77 1.87
CA ALA A 113 -3.40 -8.72 2.81
C ALA A 113 -3.37 -7.38 2.07
N PRO A 114 -3.67 -6.26 2.76
CA PRO A 114 -3.75 -4.97 2.12
C PRO A 114 -2.33 -4.51 1.78
N CYS A 115 -1.83 -4.91 0.62
CA CYS A 115 -0.49 -4.66 0.11
C CYS A 115 -0.66 -4.01 -1.27
N SER A 116 0.17 -3.03 -1.63
CA SER A 116 -0.02 -2.27 -2.88
C SER A 116 1.27 -1.66 -3.42
N PHE A 117 1.20 -0.90 -4.50
CA PHE A 117 2.32 -0.18 -5.10
C PHE A 117 2.03 1.32 -5.09
N ALA A 118 3.01 2.12 -4.68
CA ALA A 118 2.90 3.58 -4.72
C ALA A 118 4.27 4.26 -4.81
N SER A 119 4.32 5.41 -5.46
CA SER A 119 5.52 6.28 -5.49
C SER A 119 5.67 7.13 -4.23
N MET A 120 4.57 7.35 -3.52
CA MET A 120 4.54 8.10 -2.28
C MET A 120 3.57 7.45 -1.29
N CYS A 121 3.92 7.45 0.00
CA CYS A 121 3.01 7.01 1.05
C CYS A 121 3.11 7.90 2.29
N LEU A 122 2.00 8.01 3.01
CA LEU A 122 1.92 8.60 4.34
C LEU A 122 1.75 7.46 5.34
N THR A 123 2.68 7.32 6.27
CA THR A 123 2.60 6.33 7.33
C THR A 123 2.16 6.97 8.64
N VAL A 124 1.18 6.38 9.29
CA VAL A 124 0.65 6.81 10.58
C VAL A 124 0.78 5.65 11.56
N SER A 125 1.61 5.83 12.59
CA SER A 125 1.73 4.87 13.69
C SER A 125 0.69 5.21 14.74
N VAL A 126 -0.09 4.22 15.18
CA VAL A 126 -1.18 4.43 16.14
C VAL A 126 -1.04 3.53 17.36
N VAL A 127 -1.45 4.05 18.51
CA VAL A 127 -1.39 3.33 19.79
C VAL A 127 -2.66 2.48 20.02
N SER A 128 -3.76 2.81 19.35
CA SER A 128 -5.05 2.11 19.46
C SER A 128 -5.83 2.09 18.13
N HIS A 129 -7.07 1.57 18.13
CA HIS A 129 -7.82 1.34 16.89
C HIS A 129 -8.01 2.60 16.04
N LEU A 130 -7.86 2.46 14.73
CA LEU A 130 -8.06 3.52 13.76
C LEU A 130 -9.49 3.46 13.22
N TRP A 131 -10.26 4.54 13.38
CA TRP A 131 -11.52 4.69 12.66
C TRP A 131 -11.23 5.15 11.24
N THR A 132 -11.53 4.32 10.24
CA THR A 132 -11.27 4.59 8.81
C THR A 132 -12.37 5.39 8.11
N GLY A 133 -13.42 5.82 8.83
CA GLY A 133 -14.57 6.48 8.21
C GLY A 133 -14.25 7.82 7.52
N TRP A 134 -13.12 8.44 7.85
CA TRP A 134 -12.62 9.63 7.17
C TRP A 134 -12.11 9.36 5.74
N LEU A 135 -11.77 8.11 5.39
CA LEU A 135 -11.38 7.73 4.02
C LEU A 135 -12.47 8.02 2.99
N ASN A 136 -13.73 8.12 3.42
CA ASN A 136 -14.83 8.55 2.56
C ASN A 136 -14.61 9.97 1.98
N HIS A 137 -13.82 10.82 2.65
CA HIS A 137 -13.44 12.14 2.14
C HIS A 137 -12.30 12.07 1.10
N PHE A 138 -11.58 10.94 1.04
CA PHE A 138 -10.44 10.73 0.13
C PHE A 138 -10.59 9.37 -0.59
N PRO A 139 -11.58 9.23 -1.49
CA PRO A 139 -11.87 7.94 -2.16
C PRO A 139 -10.75 7.46 -3.09
N TRP A 140 -9.77 8.32 -3.37
CA TRP A 140 -8.59 8.03 -4.16
C TRP A 140 -7.41 7.54 -3.33
N ILE A 141 -7.55 7.38 -2.00
CA ILE A 141 -6.53 6.84 -1.11
C ILE A 141 -6.78 5.35 -0.85
N GLY A 142 -5.77 4.52 -1.09
CA GLY A 142 -5.67 3.16 -0.60
C GLY A 142 -5.04 3.12 0.80
N VAL A 143 -5.40 2.10 1.59
CA VAL A 143 -4.89 1.90 2.95
C VAL A 143 -4.33 0.51 3.11
N VAL A 144 -3.13 0.44 3.67
CA VAL A 144 -2.44 -0.77 4.10
C VAL A 144 -2.33 -0.74 5.62
N GLU A 145 -2.91 -1.72 6.29
CA GLU A 145 -2.60 -1.99 7.70
C GLU A 145 -1.36 -2.89 7.75
N ALA A 146 -0.24 -2.34 8.18
CA ALA A 146 0.99 -3.08 8.43
C ALA A 146 1.16 -3.34 9.93
N ARG A 147 1.48 -4.59 10.27
CA ARG A 147 1.85 -4.99 11.63
C ARG A 147 3.30 -5.43 11.64
N TYR A 148 4.04 -4.93 12.62
CA TYR A 148 5.46 -5.24 12.83
C TYR A 148 5.67 -5.91 14.20
#